data_AF-A0A2I1DZY5-F1
#
_entry.id   AF-A0A2I1DZY5-F1
#
_cell.length_a   1.000
_cell.length_b   1.000
_cell.length_c   1.000
_cell.angle_alpha   90.00
_cell.angle_beta   90.00
_cell.angle_gamma   90.00
#
_symmetry.space_group_name_H-M   'P 1'
#
loop_
_entity.id
_entity.type
_entity.pdbx_description
1 polymer ?
#
loop_
_entity_poly.entity_id
_entity_poly.type
_entity_poly.pdbx_seq_one_letter_code
_entity_poly.pdbx_strand_id
1 'polypeptide(L)'
;MSLNNLKDLIIYYDFESYGRILKFQKYLANSKFPDLQILDISDDLLCFKELSMLIENTNGNIMDIFVYTSNKSAENTGMFINSISNNCPKIEFLTTYLGPKDLIHIKSLLKNCRNLKSLRFNSLNEIKNIGDGLLNILAKFSPKSLSSISISGKWKYSVGSFENLFESYKKRRLLHFDIHDEIVYITTEHAKVVKKYFDEGVIAYSNLIITGTSEY
;
A
#
# COMPACT_ATOMS: atom_id res chain seq x y z
N MET A 1 21.47 11.22 22.95
CA MET A 1 22.16 11.12 21.64
C MET A 1 21.11 11.34 20.58
N SER A 2 21.25 12.36 19.73
CA SER A 2 20.26 12.65 18.67
C SER A 2 20.67 11.87 17.41
N LEU A 3 19.78 11.00 16.90
CA LEU A 3 20.04 10.18 15.71
C LEU A 3 19.68 10.96 14.43
N ASN A 4 20.18 12.18 14.27
CA ASN A 4 19.76 13.09 13.20
C ASN A 4 20.13 12.57 11.80
N ASN A 5 21.21 11.79 11.70
CA ASN A 5 21.71 11.25 10.44
C ASN A 5 21.18 9.83 10.15
N LEU A 6 20.20 9.34 10.91
CA LEU A 6 19.61 8.02 10.69
C LEU A 6 18.85 8.03 9.36
N LYS A 7 19.27 7.16 8.44
CA LYS A 7 18.64 6.99 7.13
C LYS A 7 17.64 5.83 7.10
N ASP A 8 17.95 4.77 7.82
CA ASP A 8 17.16 3.55 7.76
C ASP A 8 16.67 3.20 9.16
N LEU A 9 15.36 3.09 9.32
CA LEU A 9 14.73 2.58 10.53
C LEU A 9 14.01 1.28 10.16
N ILE A 10 14.59 0.17 10.61
CA ILE A 10 14.14 -1.17 10.27
C ILE A 10 13.87 -1.93 11.58
N ILE A 11 12.65 -2.43 11.73
CA ILE A 11 12.18 -3.07 12.96
C ILE A 11 11.47 -4.37 12.62
N TYR A 12 12.17 -5.47 12.87
CA TYR A 12 11.66 -6.84 12.84
C TYR A 12 11.83 -7.41 14.24
N TYR A 13 10.92 -7.09 15.15
CA TYR A 13 11.02 -7.60 16.52
C TYR A 13 9.64 -7.90 17.04
N ASP A 14 9.37 -9.16 17.40
CA ASP A 14 8.15 -9.55 18.09
C ASP A 14 8.22 -9.01 19.54
N PHE A 15 7.45 -7.95 19.82
CA PHE A 15 7.41 -7.40 21.16
C PHE A 15 6.64 -8.35 22.10
N GLU A 16 7.40 -9.18 22.81
CA GLU A 16 6.91 -10.19 23.78
C GLU A 16 5.95 -9.65 24.87
N SER A 17 5.85 -8.32 25.05
CA SER A 17 4.85 -7.74 25.95
C SER A 17 4.30 -6.40 25.48
N TYR A 18 3.00 -6.21 25.71
CA TYR A 18 2.25 -4.98 25.42
C TYR A 18 2.89 -3.73 26.04
N GLY A 19 3.49 -3.85 27.24
CA GLY A 19 4.18 -2.73 27.89
C GLY A 19 5.40 -2.23 27.09
N ARG A 20 6.12 -3.12 26.40
CA ARG A 20 7.23 -2.73 25.52
C ARG A 20 6.72 -2.07 24.23
N ILE A 21 5.58 -2.53 23.69
CA ILE A 21 4.90 -1.89 22.54
C ILE A 21 4.55 -0.44 22.86
N LEU A 22 3.88 -0.19 23.99
CA LEU A 22 3.52 1.18 24.41
C LEU A 22 4.75 2.08 24.60
N LYS A 23 5.81 1.53 25.18
CA LYS A 23 7.08 2.26 25.35
C LYS A 23 7.70 2.59 24.01
N PHE A 24 7.68 1.65 23.07
CA PHE A 24 8.19 1.84 21.72
C PHE A 24 7.37 2.87 20.92
N GLN A 25 6.05 2.79 20.94
CA GLN A 25 5.15 3.80 20.39
C GLN A 25 5.48 5.20 20.91
N LYS A 26 5.70 5.34 22.23
CA LYS A 26 6.12 6.62 22.83
C LYS A 26 7.48 7.10 22.29
N TYR A 27 8.43 6.20 22.03
CA TYR A 27 9.70 6.59 21.42
C TYR A 27 9.51 7.04 19.97
N LEU A 28 8.72 6.33 19.16
CA LEU A 28 8.40 6.74 17.79
C LEU A 28 7.78 8.13 17.75
N ALA A 29 6.77 8.39 18.58
CA ALA A 29 6.06 9.66 18.64
C ALA A 29 6.97 10.86 18.97
N ASN A 30 8.05 10.64 19.71
CA ASN A 30 8.98 11.70 20.15
C ASN A 30 10.28 11.74 19.33
N SER A 31 10.45 10.81 18.39
CA SER A 31 11.67 10.71 17.59
C SER A 31 11.68 11.73 16.45
N LYS A 32 12.87 12.24 16.14
CA LYS A 32 13.12 13.12 14.98
C LYS A 32 14.23 12.52 14.15
N PHE A 33 13.87 12.01 12.98
CA PHE A 33 14.81 11.44 12.00
C PHE A 33 14.71 12.26 10.71
N PRO A 34 15.25 13.50 10.69
CA PRO A 34 15.10 14.42 9.58
C PRO A 34 15.56 13.83 8.24
N ASP A 35 16.61 13.01 8.27
CA ASP A 35 17.22 12.41 7.09
C ASP A 35 16.76 10.98 6.80
N LEU A 36 15.65 10.54 7.38
CA LEU A 36 15.11 9.20 7.15
C LEU A 36 14.75 9.00 5.67
N GLN A 37 15.17 7.86 5.14
CA GLN A 37 15.00 7.41 3.75
C GLN A 37 14.18 6.13 3.69
N ILE A 38 14.40 5.20 4.63
CA ILE A 38 13.73 3.90 4.68
C ILE A 38 13.05 3.73 6.04
N LEU A 39 11.77 3.38 6.02
CA LEU A 39 10.99 2.99 7.19
C LEU A 39 10.40 1.60 6.95
N ASP A 40 10.95 0.58 7.60
CA ASP A 40 10.44 -0.79 7.56
C ASP A 40 10.03 -1.23 8.96
N ILE A 41 8.74 -1.48 9.13
CA ILE A 41 8.12 -1.94 10.37
C ILE A 41 7.36 -3.21 10.05
N SER A 42 7.88 -4.33 10.54
CA SER A 42 7.32 -5.65 10.29
C SER A 42 6.98 -6.32 11.61
N ASP A 43 6.07 -5.70 12.36
CA ASP A 43 5.57 -6.18 13.65
C ASP A 43 4.20 -5.56 14.02
N ASP A 44 3.47 -6.20 14.92
CA ASP A 44 2.11 -5.88 15.38
C ASP A 44 2.02 -4.69 16.35
N LEU A 45 2.72 -3.62 16.00
CA LEU A 45 2.97 -2.48 16.88
C LEU A 45 1.80 -1.50 17.04
N LEU A 46 0.69 -1.67 16.29
CA LEU A 46 -0.49 -0.79 16.36
C LEU A 46 -0.16 0.72 16.24
N CYS A 47 0.91 1.08 15.53
CA CYS A 47 1.56 2.37 15.70
C CYS A 47 1.31 3.37 14.55
N PHE A 48 0.26 3.21 13.74
CA PHE A 48 0.02 4.10 12.59
C PHE A 48 -0.02 5.59 12.97
N LYS A 49 -0.57 5.92 14.13
CA LYS A 49 -0.57 7.29 14.66
C LYS A 49 0.86 7.77 14.93
N GLU A 50 1.66 6.98 15.62
CA GLU A 50 3.03 7.32 15.99
C GLU A 50 3.96 7.34 14.77
N LEU A 51 3.75 6.45 13.80
CA LEU A 51 4.43 6.49 12.51
C LEU A 51 4.06 7.77 11.73
N SER A 52 2.81 8.23 11.81
CA SER A 52 2.41 9.52 11.22
C SER A 52 3.19 10.67 11.84
N MET A 53 3.28 10.70 13.16
CA MET A 53 4.06 11.71 13.89
C MET A 53 5.56 11.65 13.54
N LEU A 54 6.11 10.45 13.34
CA LEU A 54 7.48 10.30 12.90
C LEU A 54 7.68 10.91 11.50
N ILE A 55 6.79 10.58 10.56
CA ILE A 55 6.83 11.08 9.17
C ILE A 55 6.78 12.62 9.13
N GLU A 56 5.89 13.22 9.93
CA GLU A 56 5.77 14.68 10.05
C GLU A 56 7.03 15.36 10.60
N ASN A 57 7.90 14.61 11.30
CA ASN A 57 9.17 15.09 11.81
C ASN A 57 10.37 14.81 10.88
N THR A 58 10.12 14.38 9.63
CA THR A 58 11.17 14.18 8.61
C THR A 58 11.27 15.34 7.64
N ASN A 59 12.39 15.45 6.90
CA ASN A 59 12.57 16.47 5.85
C ASN A 59 12.04 16.01 4.48
N GLY A 60 11.18 14.99 4.44
CA GLY A 60 10.60 14.44 3.21
C GLY A 60 11.58 13.72 2.30
N ASN A 61 12.61 13.11 2.90
CA ASN A 61 13.61 12.30 2.20
C ASN A 61 13.24 10.81 2.09
N ILE A 62 12.11 10.40 2.67
CA ILE A 62 11.66 9.01 2.64
C ILE A 62 11.39 8.57 1.20
N MET A 63 12.05 7.48 0.81
CA MET A 63 11.89 6.78 -0.46
C MET A 63 11.04 5.52 -0.26
N ASP A 64 11.23 4.81 0.86
CA ASP A 64 10.64 3.49 1.06
C ASP A 64 9.90 3.42 2.39
N ILE A 65 8.65 2.95 2.35
CA ILE A 65 7.86 2.63 3.53
C ILE A 65 7.28 1.24 3.39
N PHE A 66 7.62 0.36 4.32
CA PHE A 66 7.07 -0.97 4.43
C PHE A 66 6.48 -1.15 5.82
N VAL A 67 5.15 -1.24 5.91
CA VAL A 67 4.46 -1.50 7.17
C VAL A 67 3.66 -2.79 7.03
N TYR A 68 3.97 -3.76 7.88
CA TYR A 68 3.30 -5.05 7.96
C TYR A 68 2.76 -5.28 9.37
N THR A 69 1.52 -5.76 9.46
CA THR A 69 0.86 -6.13 10.72
C THR A 69 -0.18 -7.23 10.48
N SER A 70 -0.19 -8.26 11.33
CA SER A 70 -1.30 -9.20 11.51
C SER A 70 -2.44 -8.62 12.36
N ASN A 71 -2.25 -7.48 13.01
CA ASN A 71 -3.22 -6.90 13.91
C ASN A 71 -4.40 -6.24 13.18
N LYS A 72 -5.57 -6.89 13.27
CA LYS A 72 -6.81 -6.48 12.61
C LYS A 72 -7.50 -5.30 13.27
N SER A 73 -7.14 -4.95 14.50
CA SER A 73 -7.71 -3.82 15.23
C SER A 73 -6.89 -2.54 15.10
N ALA A 74 -5.95 -2.48 14.15
CA ALA A 74 -5.17 -1.28 13.93
C ALA A 74 -6.07 -0.11 13.52
N GLU A 75 -5.82 1.05 14.13
CA GLU A 75 -6.52 2.30 13.85
C GLU A 75 -5.56 3.30 13.19
N ASN A 76 -6.09 4.45 12.75
CA ASN A 76 -5.29 5.58 12.24
C ASN A 76 -4.54 5.32 10.93
N THR A 77 -4.90 4.29 10.16
CA THR A 77 -4.40 4.06 8.80
C THR A 77 -4.62 5.26 7.88
N GLY A 78 -5.80 5.89 7.94
CA GLY A 78 -6.08 7.12 7.18
C GLY A 78 -5.19 8.31 7.57
N MET A 79 -4.93 8.49 8.87
CA MET A 79 -3.99 9.51 9.37
C MET A 79 -2.58 9.25 8.82
N PHE A 80 -2.15 7.99 8.82
CA PHE A 80 -0.85 7.59 8.28
C PHE A 80 -0.72 7.85 6.80
N ILE A 81 -1.69 7.43 5.99
CA ILE A 81 -1.71 7.72 4.54
C ILE A 81 -1.70 9.23 4.28
N ASN A 82 -2.45 10.02 5.06
CA ASN A 82 -2.47 11.46 4.92
C ASN A 82 -1.11 12.10 5.27
N SER A 83 -0.43 11.62 6.31
CA SER A 83 0.92 12.09 6.67
C SER A 83 1.94 11.80 5.57
N ILE A 84 1.91 10.59 4.98
CA ILE A 84 2.76 10.21 3.84
C ILE A 84 2.49 11.13 2.65
N SER A 85 1.22 11.31 2.30
CA SER A 85 0.77 12.17 1.22
C SER A 85 1.30 13.60 1.34
N ASN A 86 1.47 14.12 2.56
CA ASN A 86 1.85 15.52 2.77
C ASN A 86 3.37 15.71 2.94
N ASN A 87 4.08 14.68 3.40
CA ASN A 87 5.48 14.82 3.82
C ASN A 87 6.46 13.98 2.99
N CYS A 88 6.01 13.00 2.19
CA CYS A 88 6.90 12.07 1.47
C CYS A 88 6.80 12.24 -0.06
N PRO A 89 7.20 13.38 -0.66
CA PRO A 89 7.10 13.59 -2.11
C PRO A 89 8.04 12.69 -2.92
N LYS A 90 9.11 12.18 -2.29
CA LYS A 90 10.13 11.32 -2.92
C LYS A 90 9.83 9.83 -2.86
N ILE A 91 8.75 9.42 -2.18
CA ILE A 91 8.45 8.01 -1.97
C ILE A 91 8.29 7.27 -3.31
N GLU A 92 8.93 6.11 -3.39
CA GLU A 92 8.94 5.21 -4.53
C GLU A 92 8.22 3.89 -4.22
N PHE A 93 8.36 3.38 -2.99
CA PHE A 93 7.77 2.11 -2.58
C PHE A 93 6.95 2.29 -1.31
N LEU A 94 5.67 1.89 -1.36
CA LEU A 94 4.77 1.95 -0.23
C LEU A 94 4.03 0.63 -0.05
N THR A 95 4.21 -0.01 1.11
CA THR A 95 3.34 -1.06 1.62
C THR A 95 2.67 -0.57 2.91
N THR A 96 1.34 -0.54 2.93
CA THR A 96 0.58 -0.11 4.12
C THR A 96 -0.82 -0.72 4.13
N TYR A 97 -1.62 -0.35 5.12
CA TYR A 97 -2.98 -0.83 5.31
C TYR A 97 -4.01 0.25 5.02
N LEU A 98 -5.19 -0.19 4.60
CA LEU A 98 -6.31 0.67 4.29
C LEU A 98 -7.59 0.13 4.92
N GLY A 99 -8.30 0.99 5.64
CA GLY A 99 -9.69 0.79 6.01
C GLY A 99 -10.66 1.44 4.99
N PRO A 100 -11.92 1.02 4.95
CA PRO A 100 -12.94 1.58 4.04
C PRO A 100 -13.12 3.10 4.13
N LYS A 101 -12.95 3.67 5.32
CA LYS A 101 -13.04 5.13 5.56
C LYS A 101 -11.84 5.88 4.99
N ASP A 102 -10.72 5.20 4.75
CA ASP A 102 -9.45 5.83 4.38
C ASP A 102 -9.30 6.05 2.88
N LEU A 103 -10.23 5.53 2.05
CA LEU A 103 -10.25 5.73 0.60
C LEU A 103 -10.15 7.21 0.21
N ILE A 104 -10.72 8.10 1.04
CA ILE A 104 -10.69 9.55 0.83
C ILE A 104 -9.26 10.12 0.76
N HIS A 105 -8.28 9.47 1.40
CA HIS A 105 -6.88 9.91 1.47
C HIS A 105 -6.03 9.40 0.30
N ILE A 106 -6.48 8.38 -0.43
CA ILE A 106 -5.69 7.79 -1.53
C ILE A 106 -5.51 8.79 -2.68
N LYS A 107 -6.52 9.61 -2.95
CA LYS A 107 -6.44 10.65 -3.99
C LYS A 107 -5.30 11.64 -3.71
N SER A 108 -5.14 12.10 -2.47
CA SER A 108 -4.05 13.04 -2.14
C SER A 108 -2.71 12.33 -2.21
N LEU A 109 -2.62 11.11 -1.70
CA LEU A 109 -1.42 10.26 -1.78
C LEU A 109 -0.90 10.19 -3.22
N LEU A 110 -1.75 9.74 -4.17
CA LEU A 110 -1.34 9.56 -5.56
C LEU A 110 -0.97 10.88 -6.28
N LYS A 111 -1.60 12.00 -5.89
CA LYS A 111 -1.32 13.32 -6.48
C LYS A 111 0.00 13.94 -6.00
N ASN A 112 0.34 13.70 -4.74
CA ASN A 112 1.49 14.32 -4.09
C ASN A 112 2.75 13.45 -4.18
N CYS A 113 2.61 12.13 -4.06
CA CYS A 113 3.70 11.16 -4.16
C CYS A 113 3.96 10.77 -5.62
N ARG A 114 4.45 11.72 -6.42
CA ARG A 114 4.58 11.54 -7.88
C ARG A 114 5.71 10.60 -8.32
N ASN A 115 6.61 10.23 -7.40
CA ASN A 115 7.69 9.28 -7.65
C ASN A 115 7.29 7.83 -7.37
N LEU A 116 6.08 7.59 -6.87
CA LEU A 116 5.62 6.27 -6.45
C LEU A 116 5.69 5.27 -7.63
N LYS A 117 6.51 4.23 -7.48
CA LYS A 117 6.74 3.16 -8.47
C LYS A 117 5.94 1.90 -8.12
N SER A 118 5.85 1.58 -6.83
CA SER A 118 5.14 0.41 -6.32
C SER A 118 4.23 0.78 -5.15
N LEU A 119 3.01 0.26 -5.19
CA LEU A 119 2.01 0.46 -4.16
C LEU A 119 1.37 -0.86 -3.77
N ARG A 120 1.50 -1.22 -2.49
CA ARG A 120 0.80 -2.34 -1.88
C ARG A 120 -0.16 -1.84 -0.80
N PHE A 121 -1.43 -2.20 -0.94
CA PHE A 121 -2.44 -2.01 0.09
C PHE A 121 -2.90 -3.33 0.67
N ASN A 122 -2.88 -3.43 1.99
CA ASN A 122 -3.43 -4.56 2.74
C ASN A 122 -4.72 -4.15 3.45
N SER A 123 -5.68 -5.07 3.57
CA SER A 123 -6.91 -4.87 4.33
C SER A 123 -6.75 -5.30 5.78
N LEU A 124 -7.29 -4.51 6.72
CA LEU A 124 -7.41 -4.89 8.13
C LEU A 124 -8.58 -5.88 8.40
N ASN A 125 -8.89 -6.77 7.45
CA ASN A 125 -9.94 -7.82 7.54
C ASN A 125 -11.41 -7.39 7.63
N GLU A 126 -11.79 -6.20 7.14
CA GLU A 126 -13.20 -5.89 6.91
C GLU A 126 -13.65 -6.37 5.52
N ILE A 127 -14.58 -7.33 5.45
CA ILE A 127 -15.24 -7.71 4.18
C ILE A 127 -16.10 -6.53 3.74
N LYS A 128 -15.62 -5.71 2.80
CA LYS A 128 -16.39 -4.59 2.23
C LYS A 128 -16.12 -4.41 0.74
N ASN A 129 -17.12 -3.85 0.06
CA ASN A 129 -17.10 -3.58 -1.38
C ASN A 129 -16.39 -2.25 -1.68
N ILE A 130 -15.14 -2.09 -1.26
CA ILE A 130 -14.35 -0.88 -1.55
C ILE A 130 -13.43 -1.01 -2.77
N GLY A 131 -13.30 -2.22 -3.30
CA GLY A 131 -12.39 -2.54 -4.40
C GLY A 131 -12.63 -1.67 -5.63
N ASP A 132 -13.87 -1.53 -6.07
CA ASP A 132 -14.21 -0.67 -7.21
C ASP A 132 -13.84 0.80 -6.98
N GLY A 133 -14.11 1.32 -5.77
CA GLY A 133 -13.73 2.68 -5.40
C GLY A 133 -12.22 2.88 -5.47
N LEU A 134 -11.46 1.92 -4.92
CA LEU A 134 -10.01 1.93 -4.96
C LEU A 134 -9.45 1.88 -6.39
N LEU A 135 -9.89 0.92 -7.21
CA LEU A 135 -9.40 0.76 -8.58
C LEU A 135 -9.74 1.98 -9.45
N ASN A 136 -10.91 2.57 -9.27
CA ASN A 136 -11.30 3.80 -9.98
C ASN A 136 -10.46 5.02 -9.56
N ILE A 137 -10.10 5.14 -8.28
CA ILE A 137 -9.17 6.18 -7.81
C ILE A 137 -7.79 5.95 -8.43
N LEU A 138 -7.28 4.72 -8.42
CA LEU A 138 -6.00 4.36 -9.03
C LEU A 138 -6.01 4.69 -10.53
N ALA A 139 -7.04 4.28 -11.27
CA ALA A 139 -7.16 4.55 -12.70
C ALA A 139 -7.06 6.05 -13.02
N LYS A 140 -7.67 6.89 -12.18
CA LYS A 140 -7.78 8.34 -12.42
C LYS A 140 -6.58 9.16 -11.93
N PHE A 141 -5.97 8.76 -10.82
CA PHE A 141 -5.02 9.62 -10.10
C PHE A 141 -3.60 9.06 -10.00
N SER A 142 -3.36 7.80 -10.41
CA SER A 142 -2.02 7.21 -10.34
C SER A 142 -0.97 8.06 -11.06
N PRO A 143 0.19 8.32 -10.43
CA PRO A 143 1.29 9.01 -11.11
C PRO A 143 1.86 8.13 -12.23
N LYS A 144 2.48 8.75 -13.24
CA LYS A 144 3.01 8.03 -14.42
C LYS A 144 4.03 6.94 -14.06
N SER A 145 4.77 7.12 -12.97
CA SER A 145 5.78 6.23 -12.39
C SER A 145 5.19 4.96 -11.78
N LEU A 146 3.95 5.00 -11.29
CA LEU A 146 3.34 3.86 -10.61
C LEU A 146 3.11 2.76 -11.64
N SER A 147 3.82 1.65 -11.50
CA SER A 147 3.84 0.54 -12.46
C SER A 147 3.74 -0.83 -11.79
N SER A 148 3.72 -0.88 -10.47
CA SER A 148 3.45 -2.07 -9.68
C SER A 148 2.34 -1.79 -8.68
N ILE A 149 1.27 -2.58 -8.73
CA ILE A 149 0.14 -2.50 -7.80
C ILE A 149 -0.10 -3.90 -7.24
N SER A 150 -0.11 -4.01 -5.92
CA SER A 150 -0.49 -5.23 -5.22
C SER A 150 -1.58 -4.89 -4.20
N ILE A 151 -2.66 -5.66 -4.19
CA ILE A 151 -3.76 -5.48 -3.24
C ILE A 151 -3.96 -6.80 -2.51
N SER A 152 -4.08 -6.76 -1.19
CA SER A 152 -4.36 -7.94 -0.40
C SER A 152 -5.46 -7.65 0.62
N GLY A 153 -6.43 -8.54 0.73
CA GLY A 153 -7.56 -8.36 1.61
C GLY A 153 -8.77 -9.20 1.26
N LYS A 154 -9.93 -8.69 1.66
CA LYS A 154 -11.23 -9.31 1.41
C LYS A 154 -12.14 -8.29 0.74
N TRP A 155 -11.72 -7.77 -0.41
CA TRP A 155 -12.47 -6.74 -1.13
C TRP A 155 -13.15 -7.31 -2.35
N LYS A 156 -14.34 -6.79 -2.66
CA LYS A 156 -15.04 -7.13 -3.90
C LYS A 156 -14.72 -6.12 -4.99
N TYR A 157 -14.56 -6.64 -6.19
CA TYR A 157 -14.34 -5.88 -7.40
C TYR A 157 -15.35 -6.31 -8.46
N SER A 158 -15.69 -5.39 -9.34
CA SER A 158 -16.35 -5.67 -10.59
C SER A 158 -15.31 -5.86 -11.69
N VAL A 159 -15.67 -6.66 -12.69
CA VAL A 159 -14.92 -6.81 -13.94
C VAL A 159 -14.67 -5.43 -14.58
N GLY A 160 -15.66 -4.54 -14.55
CA GLY A 160 -15.55 -3.19 -15.13
C GLY A 160 -14.53 -2.29 -14.42
N SER A 161 -14.28 -2.46 -13.12
CA SER A 161 -13.26 -1.65 -12.43
C SER A 161 -11.83 -2.11 -12.76
N PHE A 162 -11.64 -3.39 -13.07
CA PHE A 162 -10.39 -3.90 -13.66
C PHE A 162 -10.16 -3.32 -15.05
N GLU A 163 -11.18 -3.38 -15.92
CA GLU A 163 -11.08 -2.81 -17.25
C GLU A 163 -10.74 -1.32 -17.20
N ASN A 164 -11.44 -0.54 -16.37
CA ASN A 164 -11.17 0.88 -16.19
C ASN A 164 -9.74 1.15 -15.71
N LEU A 165 -9.23 0.36 -14.76
CA LEU A 165 -7.83 0.44 -14.35
C LEU A 165 -6.90 0.18 -15.53
N PHE A 166 -7.05 -0.93 -16.24
CA PHE A 166 -6.11 -1.33 -17.29
C PHE A 166 -6.16 -0.41 -18.51
N GLU A 167 -7.33 0.12 -18.88
CA GLU A 167 -7.47 1.16 -19.90
C GLU A 167 -6.62 2.40 -19.57
N SER A 168 -6.54 2.79 -18.29
CA SER A 168 -5.69 3.91 -17.85
C SER A 168 -4.18 3.66 -18.02
N TYR A 169 -3.77 2.39 -18.17
CA TYR A 169 -2.38 1.97 -18.31
C TYR A 169 -1.94 1.68 -19.75
N LYS A 170 -2.85 1.70 -20.75
CA LYS A 170 -2.52 1.42 -22.16
C LYS A 170 -1.33 2.22 -22.73
N LYS A 171 -1.09 3.44 -22.21
CA LYS A 171 0.00 4.33 -22.67
C LYS A 171 1.29 4.22 -21.86
N ARG A 172 1.31 3.49 -20.73
CA ARG A 172 2.44 3.51 -19.80
C ARG A 172 2.81 2.17 -19.14
N ARG A 173 2.10 1.09 -19.49
CA ARG A 173 2.31 -0.32 -19.08
C ARG A 173 2.33 -0.54 -17.56
N LEU A 174 1.51 -1.47 -17.10
CA LEU A 174 1.51 -1.95 -15.72
C LEU A 174 2.45 -3.17 -15.64
N LEU A 175 3.60 -3.02 -15.00
CA LEU A 175 4.60 -4.09 -14.90
C LEU A 175 4.11 -5.23 -14.00
N HIS A 176 3.37 -4.91 -12.96
CA HIS A 176 2.90 -5.88 -11.99
C HIS A 176 1.52 -5.51 -11.46
N PHE A 177 0.59 -6.45 -11.50
CA PHE A 177 -0.74 -6.32 -10.92
C PHE A 177 -1.14 -7.59 -10.19
N ASP A 178 -1.11 -7.54 -8.87
CA ASP A 178 -1.44 -8.70 -8.06
C ASP A 178 -2.63 -8.43 -7.14
N ILE A 179 -3.47 -9.45 -6.97
CA ILE A 179 -4.50 -9.49 -5.94
C ILE A 179 -4.32 -10.75 -5.10
N HIS A 180 -4.03 -10.55 -3.82
CA HIS A 180 -3.91 -11.61 -2.81
C HIS A 180 -5.16 -11.60 -1.92
N ASP A 181 -6.31 -11.82 -2.54
CA ASP A 181 -7.61 -11.91 -1.87
C ASP A 181 -8.12 -13.37 -1.90
N GLU A 182 -9.04 -13.70 -1.00
CA GLU A 182 -9.71 -15.01 -1.05
C GLU A 182 -10.39 -15.21 -2.42
N ILE A 183 -10.28 -16.42 -2.97
CA ILE A 183 -10.77 -16.81 -4.31
C ILE A 183 -12.25 -16.42 -4.54
N VAL A 184 -13.06 -16.37 -3.48
CA VAL A 184 -14.47 -15.99 -3.54
C VAL A 184 -14.70 -14.58 -4.14
N TYR A 185 -13.70 -13.70 -4.11
CA TYR A 185 -13.83 -12.33 -4.62
C TYR A 185 -13.27 -12.12 -6.02
N ILE A 186 -12.54 -13.10 -6.57
CA ILE A 186 -11.96 -13.06 -7.91
C ILE A 186 -12.53 -14.22 -8.73
N THR A 187 -13.39 -13.88 -9.69
CA THR A 187 -14.03 -14.86 -10.58
C THR A 187 -13.20 -15.13 -11.83
N THR A 188 -13.58 -16.16 -12.60
CA THR A 188 -13.01 -16.46 -13.92
C THR A 188 -13.13 -15.29 -14.91
N GLU A 189 -14.17 -14.46 -14.80
CA GLU A 189 -14.33 -13.27 -15.62
C GLU A 189 -13.27 -12.19 -15.32
N HIS A 190 -12.86 -12.05 -14.05
CA HIS A 190 -11.75 -11.17 -13.70
C HIS A 190 -10.43 -11.68 -14.31
N ALA A 191 -10.17 -12.99 -14.22
CA ALA A 191 -8.99 -13.61 -14.81
C ALA A 191 -8.96 -13.45 -16.35
N LYS A 192 -10.12 -13.57 -17.02
CA LYS A 192 -10.24 -13.31 -18.48
C LYS A 192 -9.88 -11.87 -18.83
N VAL A 193 -10.32 -10.89 -18.05
CA VAL A 193 -9.93 -9.48 -18.26
C VAL A 193 -8.43 -9.31 -18.08
N VAL A 194 -7.85 -9.81 -16.99
CA VAL A 194 -6.39 -9.73 -16.77
C VAL A 194 -5.63 -10.35 -17.94
N LYS A 195 -6.06 -11.53 -18.40
CA LYS A 195 -5.46 -12.22 -19.55
C LYS A 195 -5.55 -11.40 -20.83
N LYS A 196 -6.71 -10.82 -21.14
CA LYS A 196 -6.88 -9.91 -22.28
C LYS A 196 -5.85 -8.78 -22.27
N TYR A 197 -5.72 -8.06 -21.16
CA TYR A 197 -4.79 -6.93 -21.06
C TYR A 197 -3.31 -7.34 -20.97
N PHE A 198 -3.03 -8.56 -20.49
CA PHE A 198 -1.71 -9.17 -20.62
C PHE A 198 -1.35 -9.43 -22.09
N ASP A 199 -2.26 -10.02 -22.86
CA ASP A 199 -2.05 -10.29 -24.29
C ASP A 199 -1.93 -9.02 -25.14
N GLU A 200 -2.61 -7.93 -24.73
CA GLU A 200 -2.44 -6.59 -25.31
C GLU A 200 -1.13 -5.90 -24.90
N GLY A 201 -0.32 -6.49 -24.03
CA GLY A 201 0.94 -5.92 -23.53
C GLY A 201 0.77 -4.77 -22.53
N VAL A 202 -0.46 -4.54 -22.05
CA VAL A 202 -0.79 -3.53 -21.04
C VAL A 202 -0.30 -3.97 -19.66
N ILE A 203 -0.42 -5.26 -19.34
CA ILE A 203 0.05 -5.88 -18.10
C ILE A 203 1.24 -6.78 -18.41
N ALA A 204 2.35 -6.66 -17.68
CA ALA A 204 3.51 -7.55 -17.87
C ALA A 204 3.44 -8.81 -17.01
N TYR A 205 2.86 -8.72 -15.81
CA TYR A 205 2.70 -9.84 -14.89
C TYR A 205 1.47 -9.65 -14.01
N SER A 206 0.79 -10.76 -13.71
CA SER A 206 -0.24 -10.84 -12.68
C SER A 206 -0.38 -12.26 -12.14
N ASN A 207 -0.56 -12.40 -10.84
CA ASN A 207 -0.89 -13.66 -10.19
C ASN A 207 -2.29 -14.21 -10.55
N LEU A 208 -3.11 -13.44 -11.26
CA LEU A 208 -4.45 -13.83 -11.72
C LEU A 208 -4.46 -14.46 -13.13
N ILE A 209 -3.30 -14.51 -13.80
CA ILE A 209 -3.18 -15.17 -15.10
C ILE A 209 -3.19 -16.68 -14.85
N ILE A 210 -4.33 -17.30 -15.12
CA ILE A 210 -4.44 -18.75 -15.17
C ILE A 210 -3.68 -19.21 -16.41
N THR A 211 -2.41 -19.58 -16.25
CA THR A 211 -1.72 -20.39 -17.23
C THR A 211 -2.40 -21.76 -17.23
N GLY A 212 -2.82 -22.26 -18.38
CA GLY A 212 -3.50 -23.55 -18.49
C GLY A 212 -2.82 -24.63 -17.64
N THR A 213 -3.67 -25.37 -16.91
CA THR A 213 -3.39 -26.57 -16.09
C THR A 213 -2.51 -26.39 -14.85
N SER A 214 -3.16 -26.18 -13.70
CA SER A 214 -2.91 -27.06 -12.55
C SER A 214 -4.26 -27.61 -12.13
N GLU A 215 -4.59 -28.80 -12.66
CA GLU A 215 -5.55 -29.69 -11.99
C GLU A 215 -4.98 -29.99 -10.61
N TYR A 216 -5.75 -29.66 -9.57
CA TYR A 216 -5.59 -30.22 -8.23
C TYR A 216 -6.82 -31.06 -7.94
#